data_AF-A0A1T5AYI6-F1
#
_entry.id   AF-A0A1T5AYI6-F1
#
_cell.length_a   1.000
_cell.length_b   1.000
_cell.length_c   1.000
_cell.angle_alpha   90.00
_cell.angle_beta   90.00
_cell.angle_gamma   90.00
#
_symmetry.space_group_name_H-M   'P 1'
#
loop_
_entity.id
_entity.type
_entity.pdbx_description
1 polymer ?
#
loop_
_entity_poly.entity_id
_entity_poly.type
_entity_poly.pdbx_seq_one_letter_code
_entity_poly.pdbx_strand_id
1 'polypeptide(L)'
;MTKRIIFACSVLSMFITGCKKDDATGTVDSTYFMVKIDGVEKNFASAEARWVDGGNYLEITGSNGGTEWMKLTVMSEDTRVPGGQYTLDDLSGFDILAIYSLTKDNQQLNVTATRNTLAPEDALNLDIAKINNSAVEGSFSGALVRVEGSKTLQTVKVTNGKFKTSIKAN
;
A
#
# COMPACT_ATOMS: atom_id res chain seq x y z
N MET A 1 -14.05 57.30 66.42
CA MET A 1 -13.48 56.09 67.05
C MET A 1 -14.13 54.91 66.34
N THR A 2 -13.50 53.94 65.67
CA THR A 2 -12.12 53.45 65.65
C THR A 2 -11.94 52.65 64.34
N LYS A 3 -10.79 52.88 63.71
CA LYS A 3 -10.01 52.09 62.73
C LYS A 3 -10.35 50.60 62.45
N ARG A 4 -10.06 50.21 61.17
CA ARG A 4 -9.41 48.95 60.68
C ARG A 4 -10.32 47.71 60.54
N ILE A 5 -10.19 46.72 59.63
CA ILE A 5 -9.17 46.25 58.66
C ILE A 5 -9.85 45.27 57.67
N ILE A 6 -9.43 45.30 56.39
CA ILE A 6 -9.23 44.24 55.36
C ILE A 6 -9.94 42.87 55.54
N PHE A 7 -10.60 42.37 54.48
CA PHE A 7 -10.28 41.04 53.91
C PHE A 7 -10.81 40.91 52.47
N ALA A 8 -9.87 40.77 51.53
CA ALA A 8 -10.11 40.33 50.17
C ALA A 8 -10.49 38.84 50.16
N CYS A 9 -11.54 38.46 49.45
CA CYS A 9 -11.81 37.07 49.08
C CYS A 9 -11.74 36.93 47.56
N SER A 10 -10.50 36.84 47.09
CA SER A 10 -10.12 36.16 45.86
C SER A 10 -10.47 34.67 45.97
N VAL A 11 -11.37 34.18 45.12
CA VAL A 11 -11.38 32.76 44.71
C VAL A 11 -11.65 32.70 43.21
N LEU A 12 -10.59 32.97 42.44
CA LEU A 12 -10.52 32.55 41.04
C LEU A 12 -10.16 31.06 41.07
N SER A 13 -11.17 30.19 41.12
CA SER A 13 -10.99 28.75 40.96
C SER A 13 -10.61 28.45 39.51
N MET A 14 -9.30 28.49 39.24
CA MET A 14 -8.69 27.86 38.07
C MET A 14 -8.92 26.36 38.17
N PHE A 15 -9.93 25.86 37.44
CA PHE A 15 -9.97 24.45 37.07
C PHE A 15 -8.87 24.21 36.02
N ILE A 16 -7.66 23.93 36.51
CA ILE A 16 -6.64 23.23 35.73
C ILE A 16 -7.13 21.79 35.60
N THR A 17 -8.02 21.52 34.65
CA THR A 17 -8.11 20.18 34.06
C THR A 17 -6.78 19.96 33.36
N GLY A 18 -5.85 19.33 34.06
CA GLY A 18 -4.68 18.76 33.46
C GLY A 18 -5.14 17.77 32.41
N CYS A 19 -5.16 18.19 31.15
CA CYS A 19 -4.96 17.28 30.04
C CYS A 19 -3.63 16.60 30.33
N LYS A 20 -3.68 15.38 30.86
CA LYS A 20 -2.58 14.45 30.67
C LYS A 20 -2.39 14.43 29.17
N LYS A 21 -1.29 15.06 28.75
CA LYS A 21 -0.74 14.84 27.44
C LYS A 21 -0.34 13.38 27.47
N ASP A 22 -1.25 12.54 27.03
CA ASP A 22 -0.90 11.20 26.61
C ASP A 22 0.10 11.43 25.49
N ASP A 23 1.38 11.31 25.84
CA ASP A 23 2.42 11.13 24.86
C ASP A 23 2.10 9.79 24.21
N ALA A 24 1.29 9.87 23.14
CA ALA A 24 1.07 8.81 22.21
C ALA A 24 2.44 8.49 21.60
N THR A 25 3.19 7.64 22.29
CA THR A 25 4.25 6.80 21.74
C THR A 25 3.61 5.67 20.94
N GLY A 26 2.56 5.99 20.19
CA GLY A 26 2.13 5.19 19.07
C GLY A 26 3.19 5.39 18.01
N THR A 27 4.10 4.43 17.89
CA THR A 27 4.89 4.27 16.68
C THR A 27 3.89 4.33 15.53
N VAL A 28 3.89 5.41 14.75
CA VAL A 28 3.12 5.45 13.51
C VAL A 28 3.64 4.28 12.72
N ASP A 29 2.81 3.25 12.55
CA ASP A 29 3.15 2.11 11.75
C ASP A 29 3.48 2.66 10.35
N SER A 30 4.76 2.68 10.00
CA SER A 30 5.23 3.44 8.86
C SER A 30 4.64 2.83 7.59
N THR A 31 3.75 3.58 6.93
CA THR A 31 3.21 3.22 5.62
C THR A 31 4.30 3.41 4.56
N TYR A 32 4.55 2.40 3.74
CA TYR A 32 5.52 2.47 2.65
C TYR A 32 5.15 1.57 1.48
N PHE A 33 5.60 1.95 0.29
CA PHE A 33 5.69 1.10 -0.88
C PHE A 33 6.99 1.44 -1.60
N MET A 34 7.90 0.48 -1.70
CA MET A 34 9.22 0.65 -2.27
C MET A 34 9.58 -0.52 -3.18
N VAL A 35 10.32 -0.27 -4.24
CA VAL A 35 10.70 -1.28 -5.24
C VAL A 35 11.87 -0.77 -6.08
N LYS A 36 12.66 -1.67 -6.66
CA LYS A 36 13.61 -1.34 -7.73
C LYS A 36 12.99 -1.65 -9.08
N ILE A 37 12.85 -0.63 -9.92
CA ILE A 37 12.34 -0.75 -11.30
C ILE A 37 13.53 -0.60 -12.23
N ASP A 38 13.85 -1.67 -12.96
CA ASP A 38 15.06 -1.77 -13.80
C ASP A 38 16.35 -1.35 -13.06
N GLY A 39 16.44 -1.76 -11.79
CA GLY A 39 17.58 -1.46 -10.90
C GLY A 39 17.53 -0.09 -10.22
N VAL A 40 16.62 0.80 -10.62
CA VAL A 40 16.46 2.13 -10.01
C VAL A 40 15.53 2.05 -8.82
N GLU A 41 15.99 2.49 -7.65
CA GLU A 41 15.16 2.56 -6.44
C GLU A 41 14.03 3.56 -6.58
N LYS A 42 12.82 3.12 -6.22
CA LYS A 42 11.59 3.88 -6.20
C LYS A 42 10.96 3.76 -4.83
N ASN A 43 10.77 4.91 -4.18
CA ASN A 43 9.96 5.06 -2.99
C ASN A 43 8.73 5.87 -3.40
N PHE A 44 7.55 5.26 -3.29
CA PHE A 44 6.32 5.96 -3.63
C PHE A 44 5.88 6.87 -2.48
N ALA A 45 5.39 8.06 -2.82
CA ALA A 45 4.96 9.07 -1.87
C ALA A 45 3.69 8.66 -1.10
N SER A 46 2.85 7.82 -1.69
CA SER A 46 1.73 7.18 -1.02
C SER A 46 1.75 5.67 -1.22
N ALA A 47 1.27 4.96 -0.20
CA ALA A 47 0.89 3.57 -0.29
C ALA A 47 -0.52 3.42 0.27
N GLU A 48 -1.38 2.70 -0.44
CA GLU A 48 -2.75 2.46 -0.06
C GLU A 48 -3.12 1.01 -0.34
N ALA A 49 -4.00 0.44 0.48
CA ALA A 49 -4.67 -0.81 0.15
C ALA A 49 -6.18 -0.67 0.35
N ARG A 50 -6.95 -1.50 -0.36
CA ARG A 50 -8.40 -1.60 -0.15
C ARG A 50 -8.91 -3.00 -0.46
N TRP A 51 -9.99 -3.34 0.23
CA TRP A 51 -10.83 -4.47 -0.14
C TRP A 51 -11.75 -4.06 -1.29
N VAL A 52 -11.90 -4.93 -2.28
CA VAL A 52 -12.85 -4.79 -3.38
C VAL A 52 -13.73 -6.05 -3.41
N ASP A 53 -14.96 -5.89 -3.91
CA ASP A 53 -15.94 -6.98 -4.06
C ASP A 53 -16.16 -7.78 -2.76
N GLY A 54 -16.61 -7.10 -1.70
CA GLY A 54 -16.85 -7.74 -0.40
C GLY A 54 -15.60 -8.26 0.32
N GLY A 55 -14.40 -8.02 -0.21
CA GLY A 55 -13.13 -8.52 0.30
C GLY A 55 -12.53 -9.67 -0.50
N ASN A 56 -13.20 -10.09 -1.57
CA ASN A 56 -12.69 -11.11 -2.48
C ASN A 56 -11.41 -10.67 -3.19
N TYR A 57 -11.26 -9.36 -3.42
CA TYR A 57 -10.07 -8.79 -4.02
C TYR A 57 -9.34 -7.88 -3.04
N LEU A 58 -8.01 -7.96 -3.05
CA LEU A 58 -7.12 -7.05 -2.35
C LEU A 58 -6.32 -6.26 -3.36
N GLU A 59 -6.49 -4.95 -3.38
CA GLU A 59 -5.64 -4.04 -4.16
C GLU A 59 -4.66 -3.33 -3.25
N ILE A 60 -3.38 -3.28 -3.64
CA ILE A 60 -2.29 -2.58 -2.96
C ILE A 60 -1.63 -1.66 -3.99
N THR A 61 -1.58 -0.36 -3.74
CA THR A 61 -1.10 0.65 -4.69
C THR A 61 -0.02 1.53 -4.06
N GLY A 62 1.13 1.66 -4.73
CA GLY A 62 2.09 2.74 -4.51
C GLY A 62 1.91 3.82 -5.58
N SER A 63 1.90 5.11 -5.22
CA SER A 63 1.72 6.21 -6.18
C SER A 63 2.56 7.46 -5.87
N ASN A 64 2.98 8.16 -6.92
CA ASN A 64 3.66 9.45 -6.89
C ASN A 64 2.77 10.53 -7.53
N GLY A 65 1.55 10.73 -7.02
CA GLY A 65 0.67 11.79 -7.49
C GLY A 65 0.13 11.56 -8.91
N GLY A 66 -0.10 10.30 -9.30
CA GLY A 66 -0.78 9.92 -10.54
C GLY A 66 0.10 9.87 -11.80
N THR A 67 1.32 10.39 -11.76
CA THR A 67 2.28 10.30 -12.88
C THR A 67 3.02 8.98 -12.91
N GLU A 68 3.27 8.37 -11.76
CA GLU A 68 3.89 7.05 -11.64
C GLU A 68 3.18 6.28 -10.54
N TRP A 69 2.76 5.06 -10.84
CA TRP A 69 2.12 4.19 -9.86
C TRP A 69 2.36 2.72 -10.16
N MET A 70 2.29 1.92 -9.10
CA MET A 70 2.31 0.47 -9.18
C MET A 70 1.13 -0.08 -8.38
N LYS A 71 0.40 -1.03 -8.96
CA LYS A 71 -0.68 -1.73 -8.30
C LYS A 71 -0.42 -3.23 -8.31
N LEU A 72 -0.67 -3.86 -7.19
CA LEU A 72 -0.73 -5.31 -7.01
C LEU A 72 -2.17 -5.66 -6.65
N THR A 73 -2.75 -6.62 -7.34
CA THR A 73 -4.09 -7.12 -7.07
C THR A 73 -4.03 -8.62 -6.90
N VAL A 74 -4.62 -9.12 -5.81
CA VAL A 74 -4.94 -10.54 -5.63
C VAL A 74 -6.45 -10.68 -5.68
N MET A 75 -6.94 -11.61 -6.49
CA MET A 75 -8.34 -11.83 -6.79
C MET A 75 -8.73 -13.26 -6.42
N SER A 76 -9.93 -13.43 -5.89
CA SER A 76 -10.55 -14.73 -5.62
C SER A 76 -12.02 -14.64 -6.00
N GLU A 77 -12.60 -15.69 -6.58
CA GLU A 77 -14.03 -15.68 -6.90
C GLU A 77 -14.90 -15.82 -5.63
N ASP A 78 -14.43 -16.61 -4.65
CA ASP A 78 -15.30 -17.10 -3.57
C ASP A 78 -14.80 -16.78 -2.17
N THR A 79 -13.55 -16.34 -2.02
CA THR A 79 -12.92 -16.25 -0.70
C THR A 79 -12.19 -14.93 -0.47
N ARG A 80 -12.16 -14.49 0.78
CA ARG A 80 -11.32 -13.35 1.16
C ARG A 80 -9.84 -13.70 1.00
N VAL A 81 -9.07 -12.82 0.39
CA VAL A 81 -7.62 -13.01 0.16
C VAL A 81 -6.87 -13.28 1.48
N PRO A 82 -6.23 -14.45 1.65
CA PRO A 82 -5.44 -14.76 2.84
C PRO A 82 -3.99 -14.22 2.74
N GLY A 83 -3.24 -14.35 3.83
CA GLY A 83 -1.78 -14.22 3.78
C GLY A 83 -1.16 -15.44 3.09
N GLY A 84 -0.07 -15.24 2.36
CA GLY A 84 0.58 -16.31 1.62
C GLY A 84 1.39 -15.85 0.42
N GLN A 85 1.98 -16.82 -0.26
CA GLN A 85 2.73 -16.63 -1.49
C GLN A 85 1.82 -16.84 -2.70
N TYR A 86 1.94 -15.94 -3.67
CA TYR A 86 1.20 -15.96 -4.93
C TYR A 86 2.15 -15.84 -6.11
N THR A 87 1.94 -16.69 -7.11
CA THR A 87 2.64 -16.60 -8.39
C THR A 87 1.68 -16.79 -9.57
N LEU A 88 2.10 -16.40 -10.77
CA LEU A 88 1.23 -16.44 -11.96
C LEU A 88 0.72 -17.85 -12.26
N ASP A 89 1.45 -18.92 -11.96
CA ASP A 89 1.08 -20.27 -12.37
C ASP A 89 1.08 -21.27 -11.19
N ASP A 90 0.75 -20.83 -9.98
CA ASP A 90 0.76 -21.68 -8.77
C ASP A 90 -0.43 -22.67 -8.65
N LEU A 91 -1.28 -22.78 -9.67
CA LEU A 91 -2.52 -23.57 -9.68
C LEU A 91 -3.48 -23.26 -8.52
N SER A 92 -3.27 -22.17 -7.78
CA SER A 92 -4.21 -21.72 -6.77
C SER A 92 -5.47 -21.16 -7.42
N GLY A 93 -6.57 -21.14 -6.66
CA GLY A 93 -7.81 -20.46 -7.03
C GLY A 93 -7.75 -18.94 -6.91
N PHE A 94 -6.54 -18.36 -6.83
CA PHE A 94 -6.33 -16.92 -6.81
C PHE A 94 -5.70 -16.47 -8.13
N ASP A 95 -6.26 -15.41 -8.71
CA ASP A 95 -5.63 -14.70 -9.81
C ASP A 95 -4.84 -13.51 -9.25
N ILE A 96 -3.71 -13.19 -9.89
CA ILE A 96 -2.91 -12.03 -9.51
C ILE A 96 -2.58 -11.17 -10.72
N LEU A 97 -2.53 -9.86 -10.46
CA LEU A 97 -2.22 -8.84 -11.45
C LEU A 97 -1.28 -7.82 -10.83
N ALA A 98 -0.14 -7.56 -11.47
CA ALA A 98 0.65 -6.37 -11.22
C ALA A 98 0.55 -5.43 -12.41
N ILE A 99 0.41 -4.13 -12.15
CA ILE A 99 0.49 -3.09 -13.17
C ILE A 99 1.51 -2.05 -12.70
N TYR A 100 2.42 -1.68 -13.58
CA TYR A 100 3.24 -0.49 -13.42
C TYR A 100 2.91 0.49 -14.53
N SER A 101 2.61 1.72 -14.13
CA SER A 101 2.30 2.82 -15.04
C SER A 101 3.23 4.00 -14.81
N LEU A 102 3.70 4.57 -15.91
CA LEU A 102 4.52 5.78 -15.92
C LEU A 102 4.03 6.71 -17.02
N THR A 103 3.59 7.90 -16.64
CA THR A 103 3.28 9.00 -17.54
C THR A 103 4.47 9.96 -17.58
N LYS A 104 5.09 10.09 -18.75
CA LYS A 104 6.21 11.00 -18.99
C LYS A 104 6.07 11.61 -20.38
N ASP A 105 6.27 12.91 -20.50
CA ASP A 105 6.24 13.63 -21.79
C ASP A 105 4.95 13.38 -22.60
N ASN A 106 3.80 13.37 -21.91
CA ASN A 106 2.46 13.03 -22.46
C ASN A 106 2.33 11.62 -23.06
N GLN A 107 3.29 10.73 -22.81
CA GLN A 107 3.20 9.32 -23.13
C GLN A 107 2.98 8.50 -21.87
N GLN A 108 2.04 7.56 -21.93
CA GLN A 108 1.79 6.61 -20.85
C GLN A 108 2.39 5.25 -21.22
N LEU A 109 3.30 4.78 -20.39
CA LEU A 109 3.75 3.41 -20.38
C LEU A 109 2.88 2.62 -19.40
N ASN A 110 2.36 1.49 -19.84
CA ASN A 110 1.74 0.48 -18.99
C ASN A 110 2.39 -0.86 -19.28
N VAL A 111 2.89 -1.52 -18.25
CA VAL A 111 3.39 -2.89 -18.27
C VAL A 111 2.68 -3.68 -17.19
N THR A 112 2.46 -4.97 -17.43
CA THR A 112 1.66 -5.81 -16.55
C THR A 112 2.31 -7.16 -16.32
N ALA A 113 2.02 -7.77 -15.18
CA ALA A 113 2.27 -9.19 -14.96
C ALA A 113 0.96 -9.87 -14.59
N THR A 114 0.54 -10.87 -15.36
CA THR A 114 -0.75 -11.56 -15.19
C THR A 114 -0.73 -12.95 -15.79
N ARG A 115 -1.62 -13.82 -15.32
CA ARG A 115 -1.77 -15.18 -15.87
C ARG A 115 -2.10 -15.14 -17.36
N ASN A 116 -1.78 -16.24 -18.05
CA ASN A 116 -2.15 -16.51 -19.45
C ASN A 116 -1.56 -15.54 -20.49
N THR A 117 -0.51 -14.80 -20.14
CA THR A 117 0.30 -14.15 -21.16
C THR A 117 1.14 -15.19 -21.93
N LEU A 118 1.49 -14.88 -23.18
CA LEU A 118 2.41 -15.71 -23.97
C LEU A 118 3.88 -15.29 -23.83
N ALA A 119 4.16 -14.22 -23.07
CA ALA A 119 5.51 -13.74 -22.83
C ALA A 119 6.21 -14.60 -21.76
N PRO A 120 7.28 -15.35 -22.10
CA PRO A 120 7.96 -16.23 -21.15
C PRO A 120 8.72 -15.45 -20.07
N GLU A 121 8.95 -14.16 -20.27
CA GLU A 121 9.57 -13.30 -19.26
C GLU A 121 8.59 -12.83 -18.19
N ASP A 122 7.28 -12.95 -18.40
CA ASP A 122 6.29 -12.47 -17.44
C ASP A 122 6.33 -13.33 -16.17
N ALA A 123 6.48 -12.64 -15.05
CA ALA A 123 6.57 -13.28 -13.75
C ALA A 123 6.12 -12.31 -12.67
N LEU A 124 5.41 -12.84 -11.69
CA LEU A 124 5.11 -12.15 -10.45
C LEU A 124 5.28 -13.13 -9.30
N ASN A 125 6.07 -12.73 -8.31
CA ASN A 125 6.17 -13.37 -7.01
C ASN A 125 5.71 -12.36 -5.98
N LEU A 126 4.58 -12.61 -5.34
CA LEU A 126 4.01 -11.78 -4.29
C LEU A 126 3.94 -12.59 -3.00
N ASP A 127 4.43 -12.04 -1.91
CA ASP A 127 4.32 -12.61 -0.56
C ASP A 127 3.58 -11.63 0.35
N ILE A 128 2.39 -12.03 0.80
CA ILE A 128 1.62 -11.33 1.83
C ILE A 128 1.98 -11.93 3.19
N ALA A 129 3.02 -11.37 3.81
CA ALA A 129 3.56 -11.85 5.07
C ALA A 129 2.60 -11.61 6.26
N LYS A 130 1.87 -10.49 6.27
CA LYS A 130 0.84 -10.20 7.27
C LYS A 130 -0.36 -9.54 6.63
N ILE A 131 -1.56 -9.99 7.01
CA ILE A 131 -2.81 -9.38 6.60
C ILE A 131 -3.86 -9.52 7.70
N ASN A 132 -4.65 -8.47 7.89
CA ASN A 132 -5.89 -8.51 8.65
C ASN A 132 -6.91 -7.58 7.98
N ASN A 133 -7.99 -7.21 8.66
CA ASN A 133 -9.02 -6.36 8.07
C ASN A 133 -8.57 -4.91 7.81
N SER A 134 -7.55 -4.42 8.52
CA SER A 134 -7.14 -3.01 8.53
C SER A 134 -5.72 -2.74 8.06
N ALA A 135 -4.89 -3.77 7.86
CA ALA A 135 -3.49 -3.62 7.48
C ALA A 135 -2.98 -4.81 6.66
N VAL A 136 -2.02 -4.52 5.78
CA VAL A 136 -1.29 -5.50 4.98
C VAL A 136 0.20 -5.14 4.93
N GLU A 137 1.05 -6.15 4.99
CA GLU A 137 2.51 -6.07 4.89
C GLU A 137 3.02 -7.24 4.05
N GLY A 138 3.98 -6.97 3.16
CA GLY A 138 4.50 -8.00 2.29
C GLY A 138 5.64 -7.55 1.38
N SER A 139 6.00 -8.43 0.47
CA SER A 139 7.08 -8.23 -0.50
C SER A 139 6.69 -8.73 -1.89
N PHE A 140 7.36 -8.23 -2.92
CA PHE A 140 7.12 -8.69 -4.28
C PHE A 140 8.34 -8.51 -5.19
N SER A 141 8.37 -9.29 -6.26
CA SER A 141 9.35 -9.21 -7.34
C SER A 141 8.80 -9.84 -8.61
N GLY A 142 9.44 -9.61 -9.76
CA GLY A 142 8.96 -10.14 -11.02
C GLY A 142 9.48 -9.40 -12.24
N ALA A 143 8.83 -9.64 -13.36
CA ALA A 143 9.05 -8.96 -14.62
C ALA A 143 7.69 -8.68 -15.25
N LEU A 144 7.39 -7.40 -15.43
CA LEU A 144 6.14 -6.94 -16.04
C LEU A 144 6.39 -6.71 -17.51
N VAL A 145 5.49 -7.18 -18.36
CA VAL A 145 5.63 -7.15 -19.81
C VAL A 145 4.61 -6.22 -20.45
N ARG A 146 4.95 -5.72 -21.63
CA ARG A 146 4.00 -5.17 -22.60
C ARG A 146 4.11 -6.00 -23.86
N VAL A 147 2.98 -6.50 -24.34
CA VAL A 147 2.92 -7.42 -25.48
C VAL A 147 2.06 -6.86 -26.62
N GLU A 148 2.34 -7.31 -27.83
CA GLU A 148 1.49 -7.16 -29.01
C GLU A 148 1.35 -8.53 -29.68
N GLY A 149 0.20 -9.18 -29.48
CA GLY A 149 0.02 -10.59 -29.82
C GLY A 149 1.00 -11.46 -29.04
N SER A 150 1.80 -12.28 -29.74
CA SER A 150 2.83 -13.14 -29.16
C SER A 150 4.19 -12.45 -29.00
N LYS A 151 4.31 -11.16 -29.31
CA LYS A 151 5.56 -10.42 -29.27
C LYS A 151 5.67 -9.61 -27.98
N THR A 152 6.72 -9.85 -27.19
CA THR A 152 7.11 -8.96 -26.10
C THR A 152 7.70 -7.68 -26.68
N LEU A 153 7.02 -6.54 -26.44
CA LEU A 153 7.49 -5.21 -26.82
C LEU A 153 8.45 -4.63 -25.79
N GLN A 154 8.20 -4.91 -24.51
CA GLN A 154 9.00 -4.40 -23.40
C GLN A 154 8.87 -5.33 -22.19
N THR A 155 9.95 -5.43 -21.42
CA THR A 155 9.99 -6.08 -20.12
C THR A 155 10.57 -5.09 -19.12
N VAL A 156 9.92 -4.94 -17.97
CA VAL A 156 10.35 -4.11 -16.85
C VAL A 156 10.57 -5.01 -15.65
N LYS A 157 11.80 -5.05 -15.13
CA LYS A 157 12.14 -5.87 -13.98
C LYS A 157 11.80 -5.14 -12.68
N VAL A 158 11.09 -5.82 -11.80
CA VAL A 158 10.75 -5.32 -10.47
C VAL A 158 11.42 -6.20 -9.42
N THR A 159 12.27 -5.61 -8.59
CA THR A 159 13.04 -6.35 -7.57
C THR A 159 12.99 -5.64 -6.23
N ASN A 160 13.17 -6.39 -5.15
CA ASN A 160 13.17 -5.88 -3.77
C ASN A 160 11.92 -5.04 -3.44
N GLY A 161 10.77 -5.41 -4.01
CA GLY A 161 9.49 -4.79 -3.71
C GLY A 161 9.08 -5.07 -2.27
N LYS A 162 8.67 -4.05 -1.54
CA LYS A 162 8.14 -4.15 -0.17
C LYS A 162 7.00 -3.15 0.03
N PHE A 163 5.99 -3.56 0.76
CA PHE A 163 4.88 -2.68 1.13
C PHE A 163 4.43 -2.92 2.57
N LYS A 164 3.92 -1.86 3.19
CA LYS A 164 3.16 -1.89 4.43
C LYS A 164 2.17 -0.73 4.37
N THR A 165 0.89 -1.01 4.55
CA THR A 165 -0.15 0.04 4.51
C THR A 165 -1.39 -0.38 5.29
N SER A 166 -2.20 0.60 5.67
CA SER A 166 -3.57 0.35 6.09
C SER A 166 -4.45 -0.05 4.90
N ILE A 167 -5.47 -0.86 5.18
CA ILE A 167 -6.50 -1.25 4.23
C ILE A 167 -7.76 -0.44 4.51
N LYS A 168 -8.22 0.31 3.51
CA LYS A 168 -9.49 1.02 3.56
C LYS A 168 -10.64 0.02 3.35
N ALA A 169 -11.71 0.19 4.11
CA ALA A 169 -12.97 -0.51 3.86
C ALA A 169 -13.56 -0.05 2.51
N ASN A 170 -14.34 -0.93 1.88
CA ASN A 170 -15.15 -0.60 0.72
C ASN A 170 -16.38 0.22 1.13
#